data_AF-A0A2U2MXY0-F1
#
_entry.id   AF-A0A2U2MXY0-F1
#
_cell.length_a   1.000
_cell.length_b   1.000
_cell.length_c   1.000
_cell.angle_alpha   90.00
_cell.angle_beta   90.00
_cell.angle_gamma   90.00
#
_symmetry.space_group_name_H-M   'P 1'
#
loop_
_entity.id
_entity.type
_entity.pdbx_description
1 polymer ?
#
loop_
_entity_poly.entity_id
_entity_poly.type
_entity_poly.pdbx_seq_one_letter_code
_entity_poly.pdbx_strand_id
1 'polypeptide(L)'
;IAGSTLTLEVAVQRAVNELGFSPVAAVEAATLTPARAFGFDRVNPVTGAPLGLIAPGYAADLNLLDPADWTAQHVWCAGRQVK
;
A
#
# COMPACT_ATOMS: atom_id res chain seq x y z
N ILE A 1 14.22 9.96 -0.20
CA ILE A 1 14.04 10.29 -1.64
C ILE A 1 14.11 11.81 -1.78
N ALA A 2 15.21 12.34 -2.27
CA ALA A 2 15.37 13.78 -2.50
C ALA A 2 14.54 14.19 -3.73
N GLY A 3 13.49 15.00 -3.53
CA GLY A 3 12.83 15.77 -4.61
C GLY A 3 12.20 15.01 -5.78
N SER A 4 11.91 13.71 -5.65
CA SER A 4 11.26 12.95 -6.73
C SER A 4 9.79 13.31 -6.89
N THR A 5 9.29 13.34 -8.12
CA THR A 5 7.86 13.43 -8.47
C THR A 5 7.17 12.07 -8.53
N LEU A 6 7.89 10.99 -8.20
CA LEU A 6 7.38 9.62 -8.25
C LEU A 6 6.29 9.40 -7.20
N THR A 7 5.11 8.95 -7.63
CA THR A 7 4.05 8.52 -6.73
C THR A 7 4.28 7.08 -6.26
N LEU A 8 3.73 6.71 -5.10
CA LEU A 8 3.84 5.36 -4.56
C LEU A 8 3.24 4.31 -5.52
N GLU A 9 2.12 4.65 -6.18
CA GLU A 9 1.49 3.81 -7.20
C GLU A 9 2.45 3.50 -8.35
N VAL A 10 3.06 4.53 -8.94
CA VAL A 10 4.02 4.35 -10.04
C VAL A 10 5.27 3.60 -9.56
N ALA A 11 5.69 3.79 -8.30
CA ALA A 11 6.81 3.04 -7.74
C ALA A 11 6.53 1.52 -7.69
N VAL A 12 5.34 1.12 -7.26
CA VAL A 12 4.93 -0.30 -7.23
C VAL A 12 4.79 -0.86 -8.64
N GLN A 13 4.14 -0.12 -9.56
CA GLN A 13 4.01 -0.51 -10.96
C GLN A 13 5.37 -0.82 -11.59
N ARG A 14 6.33 0.11 -11.46
CA ARG A 14 7.68 -0.06 -12.02
C ARG A 14 8.44 -1.19 -11.33
N ALA A 15 8.32 -1.34 -10.02
CA ALA A 15 8.97 -2.43 -9.29
C ALA A 15 8.56 -3.81 -9.87
N VAL A 16 7.27 -4.00 -10.14
CA VAL A 16 6.77 -5.26 -10.71
C VAL A 16 7.07 -5.36 -12.21
N ASN A 17 6.68 -4.36 -13.00
CA ASN A 17 6.67 -4.45 -14.47
C ASN A 17 8.04 -4.18 -15.11
N GLU A 18 8.87 -3.33 -14.50
CA GLU A 18 10.16 -2.91 -15.09
C GLU A 18 11.36 -3.56 -14.37
N LEU A 19 11.29 -3.72 -13.04
CA LEU A 19 12.42 -4.20 -12.22
C LEU A 19 12.34 -5.69 -11.88
N GLY A 20 11.24 -6.36 -12.21
CA GLY A 20 11.06 -7.80 -12.02
C GLY A 20 10.89 -8.23 -10.56
N PHE A 21 10.47 -7.33 -9.66
CA PHE A 21 10.14 -7.70 -8.29
C PHE A 21 8.90 -8.59 -8.29
N SER A 22 8.86 -9.55 -7.36
CA SER A 22 7.60 -10.28 -7.13
C SER A 22 6.50 -9.30 -6.69
N PRO A 23 5.25 -9.47 -7.17
CA PRO A 23 4.08 -8.72 -6.72
C PRO A 23 3.98 -8.58 -5.20
N VAL A 24 4.17 -9.69 -4.47
CA VAL A 24 4.08 -9.73 -3.01
C VAL A 24 5.15 -8.84 -2.37
N ALA A 25 6.41 -8.95 -2.82
CA ALA A 25 7.50 -8.15 -2.27
C ALA A 25 7.33 -6.65 -2.56
N ALA A 26 6.88 -6.28 -3.77
CA ALA A 26 6.64 -4.89 -4.12
C ALA A 26 5.52 -4.26 -3.27
N VAL A 27 4.42 -4.99 -3.07
CA VAL A 27 3.31 -4.54 -2.20
C VAL A 27 3.76 -4.44 -0.75
N GLU A 28 4.48 -5.44 -0.22
CA GLU A 28 4.98 -5.42 1.17
C GLU A 28 5.91 -4.22 1.41
N ALA A 29 6.79 -3.91 0.45
CA ALA A 29 7.70 -2.77 0.52
C ALA A 29 6.95 -1.42 0.58
N ALA A 30 5.77 -1.33 -0.03
CA ALA A 30 4.93 -0.13 -0.03
C ALA A 30 3.89 -0.08 1.10
N THR A 31 3.71 -1.15 1.87
CA THR A 31 2.63 -1.29 2.87
C THR A 31 3.14 -1.75 4.24
N LEU A 32 3.31 -3.05 4.45
CA LEU A 32 3.69 -3.63 5.74
C LEU A 32 5.09 -3.22 6.20
N THR A 33 6.05 -3.07 5.27
CA THR A 33 7.43 -2.67 5.61
C THR A 33 7.47 -1.28 6.26
N PRO A 34 6.90 -0.21 5.66
CA PRO A 34 6.84 1.08 6.33
C PRO A 34 5.92 1.04 7.56
N ALA A 35 4.83 0.27 7.55
CA ALA A 35 3.99 0.12 8.74
C ALA A 35 4.80 -0.42 9.94
N ARG A 36 5.62 -1.45 9.75
CA ARG A 36 6.54 -1.96 10.78
C ARG A 36 7.61 -0.96 11.17
N ALA A 37 8.21 -0.27 10.20
CA ALA A 37 9.26 0.71 10.46
C ALA A 37 8.78 1.86 11.37
N PHE A 38 7.51 2.27 11.23
CA PHE A 38 6.89 3.30 12.06
C PHE A 38 6.08 2.75 13.25
N GLY A 39 5.96 1.44 13.41
CA GLY A 39 5.14 0.80 14.45
C GLY A 39 3.62 0.91 14.24
N PHE A 40 3.18 1.20 13.02
CA PHE A 40 1.78 1.24 12.60
C PHE A 40 1.21 -0.13 12.21
N ASP A 41 2.04 -1.18 12.18
CA ASP A 41 1.57 -2.58 12.09
C ASP A 41 0.82 -3.05 13.36
N ARG A 42 0.63 -2.15 14.33
CA ARG A 42 -0.09 -2.33 15.59
C ARG A 42 -1.17 -1.27 15.73
N VAL A 43 -2.05 -1.44 16.72
CA VAL A 43 -3.02 -0.40 17.11
C VAL A 43 -2.27 0.90 17.39
N ASN A 44 -2.66 1.96 16.70
CA ASN A 44 -1.96 3.24 16.67
C ASN A 44 -2.98 4.40 16.75
N PRO A 45 -2.55 5.61 17.15
CA PRO A 45 -3.47 6.73 17.37
C PRO A 45 -4.00 7.36 16.07
N VAL A 46 -3.47 6.99 14.89
CA VAL A 46 -3.89 7.58 13.60
C VAL A 46 -5.19 6.93 13.13
N THR A 47 -5.25 5.61 13.16
CA THR A 47 -6.38 4.84 12.63
C THR A 47 -7.14 4.03 13.68
N GLY A 48 -6.58 3.88 14.89
CA GLY A 48 -7.13 3.00 15.93
C GLY A 48 -6.99 1.50 15.63
N ALA A 49 -6.35 1.12 14.52
CA ALA A 49 -6.19 -0.25 14.07
C ALA A 49 -4.83 -0.45 13.34
N PRO A 50 -4.26 -1.66 13.34
CA PRO A 50 -3.07 -1.97 12.55
C PRO A 50 -3.20 -1.63 11.05
N LEU A 51 -2.09 -1.22 10.43
CA LEU A 51 -1.95 -0.93 9.00
C LEU A 51 -1.04 -1.96 8.29
N GLY A 52 -1.12 -1.99 6.96
CA GLY A 52 -0.18 -2.69 6.10
C GLY A 52 -0.54 -4.13 5.72
N LEU A 53 -1.67 -4.65 6.21
CA LEU A 53 -2.19 -5.97 5.83
C LEU A 53 -3.70 -5.93 5.60
N ILE A 54 -4.18 -6.85 4.76
CA ILE A 54 -5.59 -7.16 4.60
C ILE A 54 -5.92 -8.34 5.52
N ALA A 55 -6.39 -8.04 6.72
CA ALA A 55 -6.76 -9.05 7.71
C ALA A 55 -7.84 -8.51 8.67
N PRO A 56 -8.66 -9.38 9.29
CA PRO A 56 -9.61 -8.96 10.31
C PRO A 56 -8.93 -8.15 11.43
N GLY A 57 -9.55 -7.04 11.83
CA GLY A 57 -9.04 -6.13 12.86
C GLY A 57 -8.03 -5.09 12.37
N TYR A 58 -7.59 -5.14 11.12
CA TYR A 58 -6.78 -4.07 10.49
C TYR A 58 -7.68 -2.94 9.98
N ALA A 59 -7.10 -1.76 9.80
CA ALA A 59 -7.80 -0.65 9.18
C ALA A 59 -8.23 -1.03 7.75
N ALA A 60 -9.44 -0.62 7.36
CA ALA A 60 -10.00 -0.90 6.05
C ALA A 60 -9.48 0.08 4.98
N ASP A 61 -8.15 0.12 4.84
CA ASP A 61 -7.42 0.92 3.85
C ASP A 61 -6.94 -0.01 2.74
N LEU A 62 -7.51 0.14 1.54
CA LEU A 62 -7.37 -0.83 0.45
C LEU A 62 -7.20 -0.13 -0.90
N ASN A 63 -6.37 -0.71 -1.75
CA ASN A 63 -6.25 -0.32 -3.16
C ASN A 63 -6.61 -1.54 -4.03
N LEU A 64 -7.57 -1.37 -4.95
CA LEU A 64 -7.81 -2.35 -6.01
C LEU A 64 -7.04 -1.90 -7.25
N LEU A 65 -6.15 -2.77 -7.74
CA LEU A 65 -5.28 -2.48 -8.88
C LEU A 65 -5.71 -3.30 -10.09
N ASP A 66 -5.53 -2.74 -11.29
CA ASP A 66 -5.66 -3.48 -12.54
C ASP A 66 -4.56 -4.56 -12.61
N PRO A 67 -4.89 -5.83 -12.86
CA PRO A 67 -3.90 -6.90 -12.88
C PRO A 67 -2.96 -6.85 -14.09
N ALA A 68 -3.31 -6.15 -15.17
CA ALA A 68 -2.48 -6.06 -16.38
C ALA A 68 -1.40 -4.98 -16.25
N ASP A 69 -1.73 -3.83 -15.66
CA ASP A 69 -0.83 -2.67 -15.64
C ASP A 69 -0.57 -2.07 -14.24
N TRP A 70 -1.21 -2.62 -13.19
CA TRP A 70 -1.07 -2.19 -11.80
C TRP A 70 -1.59 -0.77 -11.51
N THR A 71 -2.43 -0.21 -12.37
CA THR A 71 -3.13 1.07 -12.13
C THR A 71 -4.16 0.93 -11.01
N ALA A 72 -4.19 1.86 -10.07
CA ALA A 72 -5.20 1.89 -9.02
C ALA A 72 -6.56 2.28 -9.61
N GLN A 73 -7.51 1.34 -9.57
CA GLN A 73 -8.87 1.55 -10.03
C GLN A 73 -9.75 2.13 -8.92
N HIS A 74 -9.64 1.59 -7.72
CA HIS A 74 -10.43 2.01 -6.56
C HIS A 74 -9.58 2.09 -5.29
N VAL A 75 -9.90 3.05 -4.43
CA VAL A 75 -9.18 3.27 -3.17
C VAL A 75 -10.19 3.44 -2.05
N TRP A 76 -9.96 2.76 -0.93
CA TRP A 76 -10.70 2.91 0.31
C TRP A 76 -9.78 3.45 1.41
N CYS A 77 -10.32 4.37 2.21
CA CYS A 77 -9.74 4.82 3.47
C CYS A 77 -10.78 4.68 4.57
N ALA A 78 -10.45 3.98 5.65
CA ALA A 78 -11.35 3.64 6.75
C ALA A 78 -12.68 3.04 6.25
N GLY A 79 -12.62 2.17 5.26
CA GLY A 79 -13.78 1.49 4.66
C GLY A 79 -14.63 2.37 3.74
N ARG A 80 -14.29 3.65 3.58
CA ARG A 80 -14.98 4.57 2.66
C ARG A 80 -14.19 4.68 1.36
N GLN A 81 -14.88 4.51 0.25
CA GLN A 81 -14.26 4.72 -1.07
C GLN A 81 -13.94 6.21 -1.28
N VAL A 82 -12.72 6.49 -1.73
CA VAL A 82 -12.20 7.85 -2.01
C VAL A 82 -11.76 8.03 -3.47
N LYS A 83 -11.61 6.94 -4.21
CA LYS A 83 -11.37 6.87 -5.66
C LYS A 83 -12.13 5.66 -6.22
#